data_AF-A0A2W0H517-F1
#
_entry.id   AF-A0A2W0H517-F1
#
_cell.length_a   1.000
_cell.length_b   1.000
_cell.length_c   1.000
_cell.angle_alpha   90.00
_cell.angle_beta   90.00
_cell.angle_gamma   90.00
#
_symmetry.space_group_name_H-M   'P 1'
#
loop_
_entity.id
_entity.type
_entity.pdbx_description
1 polymer ?
#
loop_
_entity_poly.entity_id
_entity_poly.type
_entity_poly.pdbx_seq_one_letter_code
_entity_poly.pdbx_strand_id
1 'polypeptide(L)' 'MEVAALASLYSIAIIVIMVVSIIKVFGIAKSRGDITRKKFVFLVTALAAVGGIVVFLLPDGYALLFDKYLSDFE' A
#
# COMPACT_ATOMS: atom_id res chain seq x y z
N MET A 1 5.80 -9.08 22.55
CA MET A 1 6.07 -9.15 21.11
C MET A 1 4.85 -9.54 20.28
N GLU A 2 3.83 -10.22 20.81
CA GLU A 2 2.72 -10.75 19.98
C GLU A 2 1.71 -9.69 19.50
N VAL A 3 1.40 -8.68 20.32
CA VAL A 3 0.35 -7.69 19.99
C VAL A 3 0.75 -6.76 18.84
N ALA A 4 2.03 -6.38 18.75
CA ALA A 4 2.53 -5.49 17.70
C ALA A 4 2.57 -6.17 16.32
N ALA A 5 2.96 -7.45 16.28
CA ALA A 5 2.95 -8.25 15.06
C ALA A 5 1.52 -8.49 14.54
N LEU A 6 0.56 -8.80 15.44
CA LEU A 6 -0.85 -8.88 15.06
C LEU A 6 -1.37 -7.54 14.53
N ALA A 7 -1.09 -6.43 15.22
CA ALA A 7 -1.53 -5.10 14.80
C ALA A 7 -0.97 -4.70 13.43
N SER A 8 0.30 -5.03 13.16
CA SER A 8 0.95 -4.83 11.87
C SER A 8 0.25 -5.64 10.76
N LEU A 9 -0.01 -6.92 11.01
CA LEU A 9 -0.72 -7.81 10.07
C LEU A 9 -2.12 -7.29 9.72
N TYR A 10 -2.92 -6.90 10.73
CA TYR A 10 -4.26 -6.34 10.50
C TYR A 10 -4.20 -5.02 9.75
N SER A 11 -3.22 -4.18 10.04
CA SER A 11 -3.04 -2.90 9.33
C SER A 11 -2.72 -3.11 7.86
N ILE A 12 -1.82 -4.05 7.53
CA ILE A 12 -1.52 -4.44 6.15
C ILE A 12 -2.78 -4.96 5.45
N ALA A 13 -3.55 -5.84 6.10
CA ALA A 13 -4.78 -6.38 5.55
C ALA A 13 -5.81 -5.28 5.24
N ILE A 14 -6.00 -4.32 6.14
CA ILE A 14 -6.90 -3.17 5.95
C ILE A 14 -6.45 -2.32 4.76
N ILE A 15 -5.15 -2.02 4.65
CA ILE A 15 -4.59 -1.25 3.53
C ILE A 15 -4.84 -1.97 2.21
N VAL A 16 -4.60 -3.29 2.15
CA VAL A 16 -4.84 -4.10 0.94
C VAL A 16 -6.32 -4.07 0.54
N ILE A 17 -7.23 -4.28 1.51
CA ILE A 17 -8.68 -4.24 1.26
C ILE A 17 -9.10 -2.86 0.75
N MET A 18 -8.56 -1.79 1.33
CA MET A 18 -8.86 -0.42 0.92
C MET A 18 -8.39 -0.16 -0.51
N VAL A 19 -7.15 -0.50 -0.84
CA VAL A 19 -6.58 -0.34 -2.19
C VAL A 19 -7.41 -1.11 -3.23
N VAL A 20 -7.73 -2.38 -2.97
CA VAL A 20 -8.55 -3.21 -3.87
C VAL A 20 -9.95 -2.62 -4.05
N SER A 21 -10.56 -2.10 -2.99
CA SER A 21 -11.88 -1.48 -3.04
C SER A 21 -11.89 -0.22 -3.91
N ILE A 22 -10.88 0.63 -3.78
CA ILE A 22 -10.73 1.85 -4.60
C ILE A 22 -10.48 1.47 -6.07
N ILE A 23 -9.65 0.45 -6.35
CA ILE A 23 -9.43 -0.05 -7.72
C ILE A 23 -10.75 -0.53 -8.35
N LYS A 24 -11.60 -1.22 -7.59
CA LYS A 24 -12.94 -1.63 -8.06
C LYS A 24 -13.81 -0.43 -8.42
N VAL A 25 -13.82 0.62 -7.59
CA VAL A 25 -14.57 1.86 -7.88
C VAL A 25 -14.07 2.51 -9.18
N PHE A 26 -12.74 2.61 -9.36
CA PHE A 26 -12.18 3.09 -10.63
C PHE A 26 -12.52 2.17 -11.81
N GLY A 27 -12.61 0.87 -11.59
CA GLY A 27 -13.03 -0.09 -12.60
C GLY A 27 -14.47 0.17 -13.08
N ILE A 28 -15.38 0.43 -12.14
CA ILE A 28 -16.77 0.79 -12.42
C ILE A 28 -16.82 2.12 -13.18
N ALA A 29 -16.13 3.16 -12.70
CA ALA A 29 -16.10 4.46 -13.37
C ALA A 29 -15.51 4.37 -14.79
N LYS A 30 -14.50 3.51 -15.01
CA LYS A 30 -13.97 3.23 -16.35
C LYS A 30 -15.02 2.55 -17.24
N SER A 31 -15.75 1.57 -16.72
CA SER A 31 -16.80 0.87 -17.49
C SER A 31 -17.98 1.77 -17.90
N ARG A 32 -18.25 2.83 -17.12
CA ARG A 32 -19.27 3.85 -17.41
C ARG A 32 -18.80 4.92 -18.40
N GLY A 33 -17.52 4.93 -18.74
CA GLY A 33 -16.93 5.97 -19.60
C GLY A 33 -16.58 7.27 -18.88
N ASP A 34 -16.75 7.34 -17.56
CA ASP A 34 -16.45 8.53 -16.74
C ASP A 34 -14.94 8.85 -16.71
N ILE A 35 -14.09 7.82 -16.90
CA ILE A 35 -12.63 7.95 -16.94
C ILE A 35 -12.01 7.16 -18.09
N THR A 36 -11.09 7.81 -18.80
CA THR A 36 -10.32 7.21 -19.90
C THR A 36 -9.36 6.13 -19.39
N ARG A 37 -9.06 5.12 -20.23
CA ARG A 37 -8.09 4.05 -19.93
C ARG A 37 -6.74 4.56 -19.42
N LYS A 38 -6.22 5.66 -19.97
CA LYS A 38 -4.95 6.30 -19.53
C LYS A 38 -5.05 6.80 -18.08
N LYS A 39 -6.14 7.50 -17.74
CA LYS A 39 -6.39 7.99 -16.37
C LYS A 39 -6.58 6.84 -15.39
N PHE A 40 -7.30 5.78 -15.79
CA PHE A 40 -7.46 4.59 -14.96
C PHE A 40 -6.11 3.94 -14.60
N VAL A 41 -5.24 3.71 -15.59
CA VAL A 41 -3.92 3.12 -15.34
C VAL A 41 -3.09 4.02 -14.43
N PHE A 42 -3.06 5.33 -14.70
CA PHE A 42 -2.33 6.27 -13.86
C PHE A 42 -2.81 6.26 -12.40
N LEU A 43 -4.13 6.31 -12.18
CA LEU A 43 -4.72 6.28 -10.83
C LEU A 43 -4.42 4.98 -10.10
N VAL A 44 -4.54 3.84 -10.77
CA VAL A 44 -4.24 2.52 -10.18
C VAL A 44 -2.75 2.40 -9.83
N THR A 45 -1.85 2.82 -10.73
CA THR A 45 -0.41 2.79 -10.47
C THR A 45 -0.02 3.73 -9.33
N ALA A 46 -0.57 4.94 -9.29
CA ALA A 46 -0.34 5.89 -8.19
C ALA A 46 -0.83 5.33 -6.85
N LEU A 47 -2.02 4.71 -6.83
CA LEU A 47 -2.58 4.11 -5.63
C LEU A 47 -1.75 2.92 -5.14
N ALA A 48 -1.25 2.08 -6.04
CA ALA A 48 -0.36 0.98 -5.72
C ALA A 48 0.99 1.47 -5.15
N ALA A 49 1.54 2.55 -5.72
CA ALA A 49 2.78 3.16 -5.22
C ALA A 49 2.60 3.73 -3.80
N VAL A 50 1.52 4.47 -3.56
CA VAL A 50 1.20 5.00 -2.22
C VAL A 50 0.95 3.87 -1.23
N GLY A 51 0.16 2.86 -1.61
CA GLY A 51 -0.09 1.68 -0.77
C GLY A 51 1.21 0.95 -0.40
N GLY A 52 2.13 0.79 -1.35
CA GLY A 52 3.45 0.20 -1.12
C GLY A 52 4.30 1.02 -0.15
N ILE A 53 4.34 2.34 -0.31
CA ILE A 53 5.05 3.24 0.62
C ILE A 53 4.47 3.14 2.03
N VAL A 54 3.15 3.12 2.18
CA VAL A 54 2.50 3.02 3.49
C VAL A 54 2.83 1.68 4.14
N VAL A 55 2.76 0.56 3.40
CA VAL A 55 3.13 -0.78 3.91
C VAL A 55 4.60 -0.81 4.35
N PHE A 56 5.48 -0.14 3.62
CA PHE A 56 6.90 -0.07 3.95
C PHE A 56 7.20 0.76 5.20
N LEU A 57 6.37 1.77 5.49
CA LEU A 57 6.48 2.60 6.69
C LEU A 57 5.86 1.96 7.95
N LEU A 58 5.23 0.80 7.84
CA LEU A 58 4.75 0.07 9.02
C LEU A 58 5.92 -0.33 9.94
N PRO A 59 5.66 -0.58 11.24
CA PRO A 59 6.70 -0.83 12.24
C PRO A 59 7.70 -1.92 11.84
N ASP A 60 7.22 -3.00 11.21
CA ASP A 60 8.08 -4.09 10.74
C ASP A 60 8.95 -3.69 9.53
N GLY A 61 8.42 -2.85 8.63
CA GLY A 61 9.16 -2.33 7.48
C GLY A 61 10.18 -1.26 7.89
N TYR A 62 9.82 -0.41 8.85
CA TYR A 62 10.72 0.59 9.42
C TYR A 62 11.87 -0.08 10.20
N ALA A 63 11.57 -1.12 11.00
CA ALA A 63 12.58 -1.89 11.71
C ALA A 63 13.61 -2.50 10.75
N LEU A 64 13.18 -3.11 9.65
CA LEU A 64 14.06 -3.68 8.61
C LEU A 64 14.98 -2.64 7.96
N LEU A 65 14.48 -1.43 7.70
CA LEU A 65 15.29 -0.36 7.15
C LEU A 65 16.32 0.17 8.15
N PHE A 66 15.87 0.38 9.39
CA PHE A 66 16.71 0.96 10.43
C PHE A 66 17.86 0.00 10.79
N ASP A 67 17.57 -1.29 10.86
CA ASP A 67 18.57 -2.35 11.11
C ASP A 67 19.60 -2.42 9.97
N LYS A 68 19.13 -2.34 8.71
CA LYS A 68 20.01 -2.29 7.54
C LYS A 68 20.85 -1.01 7.46
N TYR A 69 20.27 0.14 7.84
CA TYR A 69 20.98 1.42 7.84
C TYR A 69 22.02 1.47 8.96
N LEU A 70 21.75 0.88 10.13
CA LEU A 70 22.71 0.76 11.22
C LEU A 70 23.86 -0.20 10.88
N SER A 71 23.58 -1.32 10.20
CA SER A 71 24.63 -2.27 9.81
C SER A 71 25.62 -1.73 8.77
N ASP A 72 25.25 -0.71 8.00
CA ASP A 72 26.14 -0.06 7.02
C ASP A 72 27.08 0.98 7.68
N PHE A 73 26.90 1.30 8.97
CA PHE A 73 27.73 2.26 9.73
C PHE A 73 28.72 1.61 10.72
N GLU A 74 28.67 0.28 10.92
CA GLU A 74 29.70 -0.51 11.64
C GLU A 74 30.77 -1.05 10.68
#